data_AF-A0A2V3JH29-F1
#
_entry.id   AF-A0A2V3JH29-F1
#
_cell.length_a   1.000
_cell.length_b   1.000
_cell.length_c   1.000
_cell.angle_alpha   90.00
_cell.angle_beta   90.00
_cell.angle_gamma   90.00
#
_symmetry.space_group_name_H-M   'P 1'
#
loop_
_entity.id
_entity.type
_entity.pdbx_description
1 polymer ?
#
loop_
_entity_poly.entity_id
_entity_poly.type
_entity_poly.pdbx_seq_one_letter_code
_entity_poly.pdbx_strand_id
1 'polypeptide(L)'
;MDDFKDVDLENMHAKYFKVDKIYFLRIVRRKNDKGSDEEYGFIDVLKHEIRLPKDLINLFVLCTINIRSKQLEINIELDDGSLKEIKSVAFTIKNVIYN
;
A
#
# COMPACT_ATOMS: atom_id res chain seq x y z
N MET A 1 -3.90 -3.99 -25.26
CA MET A 1 -3.09 -3.36 -24.19
C MET A 1 -1.74 -3.99 -24.31
N ASP A 2 -0.78 -3.28 -24.90
CA ASP A 2 0.58 -3.79 -25.00
C ASP A 2 1.18 -3.83 -23.60
N ASP A 3 1.38 -5.05 -23.12
CA ASP A 3 2.15 -5.33 -21.92
C ASP A 3 3.53 -4.70 -22.06
N PHE A 4 4.04 -4.15 -20.95
CA PHE A 4 5.39 -3.61 -20.76
C PHE A 4 6.49 -4.67 -21.02
N LYS A 5 6.59 -5.17 -22.25
CA LYS A 5 7.46 -6.29 -22.61
C LYS A 5 8.91 -5.88 -22.93
N ASP A 6 9.16 -4.58 -23.12
CA ASP A 6 10.47 -4.09 -23.56
C ASP A 6 11.07 -2.99 -22.67
N VAL A 7 10.55 -2.76 -21.45
CA VAL A 7 11.26 -1.88 -20.51
C VAL A 7 12.24 -2.74 -19.72
N ASP A 8 13.48 -2.79 -20.20
CA ASP A 8 14.62 -3.22 -19.41
C ASP A 8 14.77 -2.28 -18.21
N LEU A 9 14.18 -2.70 -17.08
CA LEU A 9 14.31 -2.04 -15.78
C LEU A 9 15.60 -2.49 -15.10
N GLU A 10 16.75 -2.50 -15.81
CA GLU A 10 18.03 -2.35 -15.14
C GLU A 10 17.89 -1.11 -14.26
N ASN A 11 17.67 -1.35 -12.96
CA ASN A 11 17.21 -0.36 -11.99
C ASN A 11 17.94 0.96 -12.23
N MET A 12 17.25 1.96 -12.79
CA MET A 12 17.78 3.31 -12.82
C MET A 12 18.04 3.69 -11.37
N HIS A 13 19.31 3.70 -10.98
CA HIS A 13 19.73 4.12 -9.65
C HIS A 13 19.28 5.57 -9.46
N ALA A 14 18.14 5.75 -8.80
CA ALA A 14 17.64 7.06 -8.42
C ALA A 14 18.52 7.62 -7.30
N LYS A 15 19.60 8.31 -7.68
CA LYS A 15 20.44 9.05 -6.73
C LYS A 15 19.71 10.33 -6.32
N TYR A 16 19.82 10.71 -5.05
CA TYR A 16 19.17 11.90 -4.46
C TYR A 16 17.64 11.85 -4.37
N PHE A 17 17.06 10.68 -4.11
CA PHE A 17 15.64 10.61 -3.77
C PHE A 17 15.39 11.39 -2.46
N LYS A 18 14.93 12.64 -2.57
CA LYS A 18 14.71 13.57 -1.43
C LYS A 18 13.38 13.34 -0.72
N VAL A 19 12.56 12.42 -1.22
CA VAL A 19 11.21 12.19 -0.72
C VAL A 19 11.23 10.98 0.19
N ASP A 20 10.87 11.19 1.45
CA ASP A 20 10.89 10.13 2.46
C ASP A 20 9.63 9.27 2.42
N LYS A 21 8.58 9.75 1.75
CA LYS A 21 7.22 9.19 1.79
C LYS A 21 6.61 9.08 0.40
N ILE A 22 6.15 7.88 0.04
CA ILE A 22 5.38 7.63 -1.17
C ILE A 22 3.92 7.47 -0.77
N TYR A 23 3.05 8.32 -1.34
CA TYR A 23 1.61 8.31 -1.08
C TYR A 23 0.86 7.71 -2.28
N PHE A 24 -0.10 6.84 -2.01
CA PHE A 24 -0.96 6.27 -3.06
C PHE A 24 -2.28 5.77 -2.46
N LEU A 25 -3.31 5.71 -3.30
CA LEU A 25 -4.60 5.13 -2.93
C LEU A 25 -4.66 3.65 -3.33
N ARG A 26 -5.31 2.84 -2.50
CA ARG A 26 -5.72 1.46 -2.85
C ARG A 26 -7.18 1.26 -2.50
N ILE A 27 -7.89 0.53 -3.35
CA ILE A 27 -9.20 0.01 -3.01
C ILE A 27 -9.03 -1.30 -2.24
N VAL A 28 -9.72 -1.42 -1.12
CA VAL A 28 -9.75 -2.66 -0.33
C VAL A 28 -10.59 -3.68 -1.07
N ARG A 29 -9.97 -4.80 -1.47
CA ARG A 29 -10.61 -5.90 -2.18
C ARG A 29 -11.13 -6.93 -1.19
N ARG A 30 -12.21 -7.63 -1.55
CA ARG A 30 -12.72 -8.78 -0.80
C ARG A 30 -11.86 -10.01 -1.07
N LYS A 31 -11.53 -10.74 -0.02
CA LYS A 31 -11.14 -12.15 -0.08
C LYS A 31 -12.28 -13.01 0.46
N ASN A 32 -12.42 -14.22 -0.09
CA ASN A 32 -13.42 -15.22 0.28
C ASN A 32 -14.87 -14.80 -0.05
N ASP A 33 -15.80 -15.70 0.26
CA ASP A 33 -17.22 -15.52 -0.03
C ASP A 33 -17.83 -14.43 0.83
N LYS A 34 -18.68 -13.61 0.20
CA LYS A 34 -19.39 -12.51 0.85
C LYS A 34 -20.28 -13.05 1.96
N GLY A 35 -20.13 -12.52 3.18
CA GLY A 35 -20.90 -12.93 4.34
C GLY A 35 -20.37 -14.17 5.05
N SER A 36 -19.25 -14.74 4.62
CA SER A 36 -18.58 -15.82 5.36
C SER A 36 -17.85 -15.28 6.60
N ASP A 37 -17.69 -16.11 7.63
CA ASP A 37 -16.91 -15.75 8.84
C ASP A 37 -15.42 -15.54 8.51
N GLU A 38 -14.97 -16.10 7.39
CA GLU A 38 -13.61 -15.97 6.87
C GLU A 38 -13.46 -14.76 5.92
N GLU A 39 -14.50 -13.96 5.69
CA GLU A 39 -14.45 -12.77 4.84
C GLU A 39 -13.50 -11.72 5.44
N TYR A 40 -12.60 -11.20 4.60
CA TYR A 40 -11.77 -10.05 4.98
C TYR A 40 -11.49 -9.14 3.79
N GLY A 41 -11.20 -7.87 4.10
CA GLY A 41 -10.69 -6.91 3.15
C GLY A 41 -9.17 -7.04 3.02
N PHE A 42 -8.60 -6.80 1.85
CA PHE A 42 -7.16 -6.72 1.71
C PHE A 42 -6.73 -5.68 0.68
N ILE A 43 -5.48 -5.24 0.80
CA ILE A 43 -4.76 -4.57 -0.28
C ILE A 43 -3.51 -5.37 -0.61
N ASP A 44 -3.13 -5.38 -1.88
CA ASP A 44 -1.81 -5.84 -2.30
C ASP A 44 -0.87 -4.66 -2.44
N VAL A 45 0.34 -4.78 -1.90
CA VAL A 45 1.43 -3.82 -2.14
C VAL A 45 2.67 -4.62 -2.52
N LEU A 46 3.13 -4.49 -3.76
CA LEU A 46 4.29 -5.24 -4.29
C LEU A 46 4.23 -6.76 -4.06
N LYS A 47 3.06 -7.39 -4.34
CA LYS A 47 2.77 -8.82 -4.11
C LYS A 47 2.70 -9.25 -2.64
N HIS A 48 2.72 -8.30 -1.70
CA HIS A 48 2.43 -8.57 -0.30
C HIS A 48 0.97 -8.23 0.00
N GLU A 49 0.21 -9.26 0.36
CA GLU A 49 -1.18 -9.13 0.79
C GLU A 49 -1.23 -8.59 2.22
N ILE A 50 -1.97 -7.52 2.44
CA ILE A 50 -2.17 -6.92 3.75
C ILE A 50 -3.66 -7.02 4.10
N ARG A 51 -3.96 -7.89 5.05
CA ARG A 51 -5.31 -8.07 5.59
C ARG A 51 -5.78 -6.83 6.34
N LEU A 52 -7.01 -6.43 6.07
CA LEU A 52 -7.73 -5.29 6.61
C LEU A 52 -9.13 -5.72 7.10
N PRO A 53 -9.76 -4.90 7.96
CA PRO A 53 -11.13 -5.14 8.41
C PRO A 53 -12.16 -5.26 7.27
N LYS A 54 -13.19 -6.09 7.49
CA LYS A 54 -14.23 -6.40 6.48
C LYS A 54 -15.13 -5.22 6.14
N ASP A 55 -15.35 -4.31 7.09
CA ASP A 55 -16.12 -3.08 6.96
C ASP A 55 -15.46 -2.08 5.99
N LEU A 56 -14.16 -2.26 5.70
CA LEU A 56 -13.45 -1.44 4.71
C LEU A 56 -13.55 -1.98 3.28
N ILE A 57 -14.16 -3.15 3.05
CA ILE A 57 -14.28 -3.72 1.69
C ILE A 57 -14.98 -2.72 0.75
N ASN A 58 -14.39 -2.52 -0.43
CA ASN A 58 -14.78 -1.54 -1.45
C ASN A 58 -14.54 -0.07 -1.08
N LEU A 59 -13.95 0.24 0.07
CA LEU A 59 -13.49 1.60 0.39
C LEU A 59 -12.07 1.83 -0.11
N PHE A 60 -11.74 3.11 -0.32
CA PHE A 60 -10.36 3.53 -0.57
C PHE A 60 -9.62 3.75 0.74
N VAL A 61 -8.36 3.34 0.78
CA VAL A 61 -7.41 3.63 1.85
C VAL A 61 -6.24 4.44 1.28
N LEU A 62 -5.75 5.39 2.07
CA LEU A 62 -4.51 6.11 1.79
C LEU A 62 -3.34 5.33 2.37
N CYS A 63 -2.44 4.91 1.49
CA CYS A 63 -1.22 4.22 1.86
C CYS A 63 -0.03 5.19 1.80
N THR A 64 0.81 5.13 2.84
CA THR A 64 2.06 5.88 2.92
C THR A 64 3.20 4.92 3.13
N ILE A 65 4.09 4.76 2.14
CA ILE A 65 5.37 4.08 2.38
C ILE A 65 6.38 5.12 2.86
N ASN A 66 6.74 5.04 4.13
CA ASN A 66 7.84 5.77 4.71
C ASN A 66 9.14 5.00 4.48
N ILE A 67 9.94 5.48 3.54
CA ILE A 67 11.20 4.85 3.10
C ILE A 67 12.24 4.91 4.23
N ARG A 68 12.29 6.02 4.97
CA ARG A 68 13.24 6.23 6.06
C ARG A 68 12.96 5.29 7.24
N SER A 69 11.72 5.24 7.73
CA SER A 69 11.35 4.36 8.85
C SER A 69 11.08 2.91 8.41
N LYS A 70 11.07 2.63 7.10
CA LYS A 70 10.75 1.31 6.51
C LYS A 70 9.39 0.80 6.97
N GLN A 71 8.38 1.67 6.87
CA GLN A 71 7.01 1.38 7.29
C GLN A 71 6.04 1.68 6.15
N LEU A 72 4.97 0.89 6.11
CA LEU A 72 3.77 1.17 5.35
C LEU A 72 2.64 1.46 6.33
N GLU A 73 2.12 2.69 6.27
CA GLU A 73 0.98 3.16 7.03
C GLU A 73 -0.27 3.11 6.13
N ILE A 74 -1.38 2.66 6.67
CA ILE A 74 -2.67 2.58 5.98
C ILE A 74 -3.66 3.42 6.79
N ASN A 75 -4.23 4.42 6.12
CA ASN A 75 -5.14 5.39 6.71
C ASN A 75 -6.50 5.36 6.00
N ILE A 76 -7.54 5.68 6.75
CA ILE A 76 -8.87 6.02 6.22
C ILE A 76 -9.15 7.50 6.47
N GLU A 77 -9.98 8.08 5.63
CA GLU A 77 -10.57 9.39 5.87
C GLU A 77 -11.83 9.22 6.75
N LEU A 78 -11.96 10.05 7.77
CA LEU A 78 -13.14 10.12 8.64
C LEU A 78 -14.13 11.16 8.10
N ASP A 79 -15.35 11.17 8.65
CA ASP A 79 -16.42 12.09 8.22
C ASP A 79 -16.04 13.58 8.37
N ASP A 80 -15.10 13.90 9.26
CA ASP A 80 -14.58 15.25 9.47
C ASP A 80 -13.41 15.61 8.53
N GLY A 81 -13.06 14.73 7.59
CA GLY A 81 -11.94 14.88 6.65
C GLY A 81 -10.57 14.59 7.27
N SER A 82 -10.49 14.19 8.54
CA SER A 82 -9.23 13.81 9.16
C SER A 82 -8.80 12.40 8.75
N LEU A 83 -7.50 12.14 8.77
CA LEU A 83 -6.95 10.81 8.51
C LEU A 83 -6.76 10.05 9.81
N LYS A 84 -7.24 8.80 9.83
CA LYS A 84 -7.02 7.85 10.92
C LYS A 84 -6.19 6.68 10.44
N GLU A 85 -5.06 6.44 11.09
CA GLU A 85 -4.29 5.21 10.88
C GLU A 85 -5.08 4.00 11.38
N ILE A 86 -5.23 3.00 10.52
CA ILE A 86 -5.88 1.73 10.86
C ILE A 86 -4.87 0.59 10.99
N LYS A 87 -3.71 0.73 10.37
CA LYS A 87 -2.66 -0.28 10.37
C LYS A 87 -1.32 0.32 9.99
N SER A 88 -0.28 -0.10 10.68
CA SER A 88 1.12 0.13 10.30
C SER A 88 1.86 -1.21 10.26
N VAL A 89 2.66 -1.43 9.22
CA VAL A 89 3.46 -2.65 9.05
C VAL A 89 4.88 -2.31 8.62
N ALA A 90 5.85 -3.10 9.07
CA ALA A 90 7.21 -3.01 8.56
C ALA A 90 7.22 -3.35 7.06
N PHE A 91 7.80 -2.47 6.24
CA PHE A 91 7.79 -2.58 4.79
C PHE A 91 9.10 -2.01 4.22
N THR A 92 9.90 -2.85 3.58
CA THR A 92 11.18 -2.45 2.97
C THR A 92 11.08 -2.57 1.46
N ILE A 93 11.28 -1.45 0.76
CA ILE A 93 11.41 -1.45 -0.71
C ILE A 93 12.84 -1.88 -1.05
N LYS A 94 12.97 -2.97 -1.80
CA LYS A 94 14.27 -3.42 -2.33
C LYS A 94 14.83 -2.33 -3.27
N ASN A 95 16.15 -2.16 -3.26
CA ASN A 95 16.89 -1.21 -4.12
C ASN A 95 16.66 0.29 -3.81
N VAL A 96 16.00 0.63 -2.71
CA VAL A 96 15.97 2.00 -2.20
C VAL A 96 16.90 2.11 -1.00
N ILE A 97 17.99 2.86 -1.15
CA ILE A 97 18.96 3.13 -0.10
C ILE A 97 18.66 4.51 0.47
N TYR A 98 18.30 4.55 1.74
CA TYR A 98 18.13 5.78 2.50
C TYR A 98 19.32 5.89 3.47
N ASN A 99 20.19 6.89 3.27
CA ASN A 99 21.38 7.15 4.10
C ASN A 99 21.08 8.21 5.16
#